data_AF-A0A7L7Z1F7-F1
#
_entry.id   AF-A0A7L7Z1F7-F1
#
_cell.length_a   1.000
_cell.length_b   1.000
_cell.length_c   1.000
_cell.angle_alpha   90.00
_cell.angle_beta   90.00
_cell.angle_gamma   90.00
#
_symmetry.space_group_name_H-M   'P 1'
#
loop_
_entity.id
_entity.type
_entity.pdbx_description
1 polymer ?
#
loop_
_entity_poly.entity_id
_entity_poly.type
_entity_poly.pdbx_seq_one_letter_code
_entity_poly.pdbx_strand_id
1 'polypeptide(L)'
;MSANARLPRLARTPHPAVPAWLERITWVPESAARAGGGPAGPTPILKQLPMLVLFALAVLASVTVPSLAITAPRSLLVAALILLAATGLAVAVSMRPSLRRFADTVPALDFLAVGMLRIATGENASIFGSLVILPVIWFSLNPGRWNVLVAFVGVYVTLGLPLLLELGEQNANELWRGFFSALAFAVAALVVNELSRLTRLSLEASRARERVSEDELNRASVVQQALLPKTSAPLPGYQVAGACLPSKAVGGDFFDWYPVREGLAFTLGDVMGKGVGAGIIAATARAVVRSAKNVPDPVAAIERTADCFTAELSEAASFATVFHARVRVEDHTVLYADAGHGLSALVRADGTHERLESTDLPVGVPGGDGWAAHEVALGPGDLIVTFSDGVLDLYDGTLRAVDRVAELARTAASAEDLVGRITALAEGQANPDDVTVLVLRREA
;
A
#
# COMPACT_ATOMS: atom_id res chain seq x y z
N MET A 1 49.77 9.66 8.16
CA MET A 1 48.84 10.39 7.27
C MET A 1 48.30 9.33 6.31
N SER A 2 47.04 8.91 6.29
CA SER A 2 45.77 9.61 6.48
C SER A 2 44.71 8.66 7.08
N ALA A 3 43.80 9.24 7.86
CA ALA A 3 42.77 8.62 8.68
C ALA A 3 41.79 7.71 7.92
N ASN A 4 41.46 6.60 8.57
CA ASN A 4 40.37 5.69 8.23
C ASN A 4 39.14 6.12 9.04
N ALA A 5 38.29 6.99 8.48
CA ALA A 5 37.07 7.47 9.12
C ALA A 5 35.88 6.58 8.75
N ARG A 6 35.54 5.61 9.60
CA ARG A 6 34.26 4.89 9.53
C ARG A 6 33.14 5.84 9.99
N LEU A 7 32.23 6.17 9.09
CA LEU A 7 30.97 6.83 9.43
C LEU A 7 30.12 5.88 10.31
N PRO A 8 29.47 6.36 11.38
CA PRO A 8 28.55 5.54 12.15
C PRO A 8 27.29 5.28 11.32
N ARG A 9 26.87 4.01 11.23
CA ARG A 9 25.52 3.65 10.75
C ARG A 9 24.51 4.32 11.69
N LEU A 10 23.77 5.30 11.16
CA LEU A 10 22.57 5.81 11.82
C LEU A 10 21.57 4.65 11.92
N ALA A 11 21.42 4.10 13.12
CA ALA A 11 20.31 3.21 13.42
C ALA A 11 19.01 3.98 13.16
N ARG A 12 18.21 3.52 12.18
CA ARG A 12 16.84 3.98 12.02
C ARG A 12 16.13 3.66 13.34
N THR A 13 15.89 4.68 14.15
CA THR A 13 14.94 4.58 15.25
C THR A 13 13.61 4.13 14.66
N PRO A 14 12.97 3.07 15.16
CA PRO A 14 11.62 2.74 14.73
C PRO A 14 10.75 3.96 15.05
N HIS A 15 10.09 4.53 14.04
CA HIS A 15 8.99 5.45 14.29
C HIS A 15 8.05 4.75 15.28
N PRO A 16 7.63 5.41 16.38
CA PRO A 16 6.60 4.82 17.22
C PRO A 16 5.40 4.52 16.33
N ALA A 17 5.02 3.25 16.25
CA ALA A 17 3.86 2.83 15.50
C ALA A 17 2.69 3.68 15.97
N VAL A 18 2.16 4.51 15.06
CA VAL A 18 0.94 5.26 15.33
C VAL A 18 -0.12 4.21 15.67
N PRO A 19 -0.75 4.26 16.86
CA PRO A 19 -1.76 3.29 17.22
C PRO A 19 -2.81 3.17 16.11
N ALA A 20 -3.24 1.95 15.75
CA ALA A 20 -4.19 1.70 14.66
C ALA A 20 -5.56 2.42 14.80
N TRP A 21 -5.82 3.08 15.95
CA TRP A 21 -6.97 3.97 16.15
C TRP A 21 -6.70 5.42 15.70
N LEU A 22 -5.44 5.88 15.71
CA LEU A 22 -5.02 7.19 15.20
C LEU A 22 -4.95 7.22 13.66
N GLU A 23 -4.60 6.10 13.00
CA GLU A 23 -4.68 5.98 11.53
C GLU A 23 -6.11 6.03 10.98
N ARG A 24 -7.11 5.71 11.81
CA ARG A 24 -8.55 5.84 11.47
C ARG A 24 -9.05 7.27 11.55
N ILE A 25 -8.24 8.23 12.00
CA ILE A 25 -8.58 9.66 12.03
C ILE A 25 -8.20 10.28 10.67
N THR A 26 -8.48 9.58 9.57
CA THR A 26 -8.40 10.17 8.23
C THR A 26 -9.71 10.88 7.93
N TRP A 27 -9.58 12.16 7.64
CA TRP A 27 -10.69 13.08 7.69
C TRP A 27 -11.44 13.12 6.34
N VAL A 28 -12.70 12.68 6.35
CA VAL A 28 -13.64 12.74 5.22
C VAL A 28 -14.99 13.26 5.74
N PRO A 29 -15.62 14.25 5.09
CA PRO A 29 -16.93 14.75 5.51
C PRO A 29 -18.02 13.70 5.40
N GLU A 30 -18.99 13.76 6.30
CA GLU A 30 -20.19 12.91 6.29
C GLU A 30 -21.02 13.03 5.00
N SER A 31 -20.84 14.12 4.24
CA SER A 31 -21.44 14.29 2.91
C SER A 31 -20.76 13.44 1.81
N ALA A 32 -19.45 13.18 1.90
CA ALA A 32 -18.74 12.30 0.95
C ALA A 32 -19.02 10.82 1.23
N ALA A 33 -19.33 10.47 2.49
CA ALA A 33 -19.82 9.14 2.86
C ALA A 33 -21.21 8.78 2.28
N ARG A 34 -21.89 9.73 1.61
CA ARG A 34 -23.15 9.48 0.87
C ARG A 34 -22.92 8.85 -0.50
N ALA A 35 -21.69 8.86 -1.05
CA ALA A 35 -21.43 8.49 -2.45
C ALA A 35 -20.44 7.32 -2.67
N GLY A 36 -19.92 6.67 -1.62
CA GLY A 36 -19.18 5.41 -1.75
C GLY A 36 -17.84 5.34 -1.01
N GLY A 37 -17.67 4.26 -0.25
CA GLY A 37 -16.42 3.51 -0.05
C GLY A 37 -15.18 4.13 0.62
N GLY A 38 -15.15 5.41 0.98
CA GLY A 38 -13.99 6.01 1.67
C GLY A 38 -14.01 5.81 3.20
N PRO A 39 -12.84 5.82 3.89
CA PRO A 39 -12.79 5.78 5.36
C PRO A 39 -13.63 6.93 5.93
N ALA A 40 -14.59 6.59 6.78
CA ALA A 40 -15.54 7.53 7.36
C ALA A 40 -14.79 8.49 8.31
N GLY A 41 -15.07 9.79 8.20
CA GLY A 41 -14.57 10.77 9.19
C GLY A 41 -14.99 10.41 10.62
N PRO A 42 -14.50 11.17 11.62
CA PRO A 42 -14.75 10.88 13.03
C PRO A 42 -16.25 10.72 13.27
N THR A 43 -16.64 9.59 13.87
CA THR A 43 -18.04 9.26 14.12
C THR A 43 -18.70 10.34 14.97
N PRO A 44 -20.02 10.57 14.82
CA PRO A 44 -20.73 11.56 15.65
C PRO A 44 -20.47 11.38 17.16
N ILE A 45 -20.37 10.13 17.64
CA ILE A 45 -20.04 9.86 19.05
C ILE A 45 -18.63 10.37 19.44
N LEU A 46 -17.63 10.24 18.56
CA LEU A 46 -16.28 10.73 18.81
C LEU A 46 -16.23 12.25 18.85
N LYS A 47 -17.01 12.91 17.98
CA LYS A 47 -17.15 14.37 17.96
C LYS A 47 -17.93 14.90 19.18
N GLN A 48 -18.84 14.11 19.76
CA GLN A 48 -19.63 14.48 20.95
C GLN A 48 -18.87 14.35 22.26
N LEU A 49 -17.90 13.42 22.32
CA LEU A 49 -17.15 13.10 23.54
C LEU A 49 -16.54 14.33 24.23
N PRO A 50 -15.86 15.27 23.52
CA PRO A 50 -15.29 16.46 24.16
C PRO A 50 -16.35 17.35 24.82
N MET A 51 -17.54 17.47 24.21
CA MET A 51 -18.65 18.24 24.77
C MET A 51 -19.16 17.61 26.05
N LEU A 52 -19.35 16.29 26.05
CA LEU A 52 -19.78 15.54 27.24
C LEU A 52 -18.78 15.68 28.40
N VAL A 53 -17.48 15.54 28.11
CA VAL A 53 -16.41 15.64 29.12
C VAL A 53 -16.33 17.06 29.68
N LEU A 54 -16.29 18.09 28.82
CA LEU A 54 -16.19 19.47 29.28
C LEU A 54 -17.45 19.93 30.02
N PHE A 55 -18.63 19.45 29.63
CA PHE A 55 -19.86 19.73 30.37
C PHE A 55 -19.83 19.10 31.76
N ALA A 56 -19.40 17.84 31.89
CA ALA A 56 -19.25 17.19 33.19
C ALA A 56 -18.25 17.93 34.10
N LEU A 57 -17.14 18.40 33.53
CA LEU A 57 -16.17 19.26 34.23
C LEU A 57 -16.77 20.61 34.63
N ALA A 58 -17.60 21.21 33.78
CA ALA A 58 -18.31 22.46 34.12
C ALA A 58 -19.25 22.28 35.32
N VAL A 59 -20.00 21.17 35.38
CA VAL A 59 -20.85 20.83 36.53
C VAL A 59 -20.01 20.64 37.79
N LEU A 60 -18.92 19.86 37.70
CA LEU A 60 -18.02 19.63 38.83
C LEU A 60 -17.42 20.94 39.35
N ALA A 61 -16.94 21.81 38.45
CA ALA A 61 -16.42 23.14 38.79
C ALA A 61 -17.49 24.01 39.47
N SER A 62 -18.73 23.96 38.99
CA SER A 62 -19.85 24.74 39.56
C SER A 62 -20.28 24.28 40.97
N VAL A 63 -20.00 23.02 41.32
CA VAL A 63 -20.27 22.46 42.67
C VAL A 63 -19.10 22.73 43.62
N THR A 64 -17.88 22.75 43.12
CA THR A 64 -16.65 22.82 43.93
C THR A 64 -16.14 24.24 44.14
N VAL A 65 -16.39 25.14 43.20
CA VAL A 65 -15.89 26.51 43.22
C VAL A 65 -17.04 27.47 43.56
N PRO A 66 -17.04 28.12 44.74
CA PRO A 66 -18.14 28.98 45.17
C PRO A 66 -18.44 30.16 44.23
N SER A 67 -17.44 30.67 43.52
CA SER A 67 -17.63 31.77 42.55
C SER A 67 -18.31 31.34 41.24
N LEU A 68 -18.44 30.02 40.99
CA LEU A 68 -19.12 29.45 39.82
C LEU A 68 -20.42 28.74 40.22
N ALA A 69 -21.00 29.10 41.37
CA ALA A 69 -22.14 28.40 41.94
C ALA A 69 -23.34 28.33 40.99
N ILE A 70 -24.09 27.24 41.12
CA ILE A 70 -25.33 27.01 40.36
C ILE A 70 -26.40 27.97 40.89
N THR A 71 -26.68 29.01 40.11
CA THR A 71 -27.71 30.02 40.39
C THR A 71 -29.12 29.54 40.05
N ALA A 72 -29.28 28.71 39.01
CA ALA A 72 -30.57 28.20 38.56
C ALA A 72 -30.53 26.68 38.31
N PRO A 73 -30.84 25.85 39.33
CA PRO A 73 -30.70 24.40 39.25
C PRO A 73 -31.67 23.75 38.26
N ARG A 74 -32.84 24.36 38.01
CA ARG A 74 -33.79 23.89 36.98
C ARG A 74 -33.18 23.98 35.58
N SER A 75 -32.51 25.09 35.27
CA SER A 75 -31.82 25.28 33.98
C SER A 75 -30.67 24.29 33.81
N LEU A 76 -29.98 23.93 34.90
CA LEU A 76 -28.93 22.90 34.87
C LEU A 76 -29.49 21.52 34.51
N LEU A 77 -30.64 21.14 35.08
CA LEU A 77 -31.31 19.89 34.75
C LEU A 77 -31.73 19.86 33.27
N VAL A 78 -32.28 20.96 32.75
CA VAL A 78 -32.63 21.08 31.33
C VAL A 78 -31.39 20.94 30.44
N ALA A 79 -30.29 21.63 30.78
CA ALA A 79 -29.03 21.52 30.05
C ALA A 79 -28.51 20.07 30.00
N ALA A 80 -28.53 19.37 31.13
CA ALA A 80 -28.12 17.98 31.22
C ALA A 80 -29.01 17.04 30.40
N LEU A 81 -30.34 17.26 30.41
CA LEU A 81 -31.28 16.48 29.59
C LEU A 81 -31.06 16.68 28.09
N ILE A 82 -30.82 17.93 27.65
CA ILE A 82 -30.51 18.22 26.24
C ILE A 82 -29.20 17.54 25.83
N LEU A 83 -28.16 17.60 26.66
CA LEU A 83 -26.89 16.95 26.37
C LEU A 83 -27.01 15.42 26.32
N LEU A 84 -27.79 14.82 27.24
CA LEU A 84 -28.10 13.39 27.22
C LEU A 84 -28.82 13.00 25.92
N ALA A 85 -29.78 13.81 25.47
CA ALA A 85 -30.47 13.60 24.20
C ALA A 85 -29.51 13.72 23.00
N ALA A 86 -28.65 14.75 22.97
CA ALA A 86 -27.62 14.93 21.94
C ALA A 86 -26.67 13.73 21.89
N THR A 87 -26.21 13.26 23.05
CA THR A 87 -25.31 12.10 23.17
C THR A 87 -26.01 10.81 22.76
N GLY A 88 -27.25 10.58 23.19
CA GLY A 88 -28.05 9.44 22.76
C GLY A 88 -28.29 9.42 21.25
N LEU A 89 -28.54 10.59 20.66
CA LEU A 89 -28.65 10.74 19.21
C LEU A 89 -27.32 10.45 18.50
N ALA A 90 -26.19 10.96 19.02
CA ALA A 90 -24.86 10.69 18.46
C ALA A 90 -24.53 9.20 18.46
N VAL A 91 -24.87 8.47 19.53
CA VAL A 91 -24.76 7.01 19.62
C VAL A 91 -25.67 6.35 18.59
N ALA A 92 -26.95 6.72 18.54
CA ALA A 92 -27.93 6.13 17.62
C ALA A 92 -27.54 6.32 16.15
N VAL A 93 -27.05 7.51 15.77
CA VAL A 93 -26.56 7.82 14.42
C VAL A 93 -25.30 7.01 14.10
N SER A 94 -24.40 6.84 15.08
CA SER A 94 -23.18 6.05 14.89
C SER A 94 -23.48 4.56 14.71
N MET A 95 -24.53 4.04 15.35
CA MET A 95 -24.94 2.63 15.24
C MET A 95 -25.85 2.34 14.04
N ARG A 96 -26.64 3.31 13.58
CA ARG A 96 -27.64 3.12 12.51
C ARG A 96 -27.40 4.07 11.34
N PRO A 97 -26.89 3.58 10.19
CA PRO A 97 -26.63 4.40 9.01
C PRO A 97 -27.86 5.17 8.48
N SER A 98 -29.07 4.64 8.68
CA SER A 98 -30.33 5.29 8.28
C SER A 98 -30.62 6.61 9.02
N LEU A 99 -30.00 6.81 10.19
CA LEU A 99 -30.18 8.01 11.01
C LEU A 99 -29.16 9.12 10.68
N ARG A 100 -28.21 8.90 9.76
CA ARG A 100 -27.19 9.91 9.37
C ARG A 100 -27.75 11.26 8.93
N ARG A 101 -28.99 11.32 8.44
CA ARG A 101 -29.67 12.59 8.11
C ARG A 101 -29.88 13.51 9.32
N PHE A 102 -29.84 12.95 10.53
CA PHE A 102 -30.00 13.67 11.80
C PHE A 102 -28.66 13.92 12.52
N ALA A 103 -27.50 13.67 11.88
CA ALA A 103 -26.20 13.90 12.50
C ALA A 103 -26.00 15.37 12.92
N ASP A 104 -26.41 16.32 12.09
CA ASP A 104 -26.27 17.75 12.36
C ASP A 104 -27.20 18.27 13.47
N THR A 105 -28.20 17.47 13.87
CA THR A 105 -29.06 17.80 15.03
C THR A 105 -28.31 17.67 16.35
N VAL A 106 -27.25 16.87 16.41
CA VAL A 106 -26.43 16.69 17.62
C VAL A 106 -25.75 18.01 18.04
N PRO A 107 -24.91 18.64 17.21
CA PRO A 107 -24.30 19.93 17.57
C PRO A 107 -25.32 21.07 17.70
N ALA A 108 -26.48 20.97 17.03
CA ALA A 108 -27.58 21.92 17.23
C ALA A 108 -28.15 21.86 18.67
N LEU A 109 -28.29 20.65 19.23
CA LEU A 109 -28.67 20.46 20.63
C LEU A 109 -27.57 20.93 21.59
N ASP A 110 -26.29 20.77 21.24
CA ASP A 110 -25.18 21.27 22.06
C ASP A 110 -25.20 22.80 22.21
N PHE A 111 -25.52 23.55 21.15
CA PHE A 111 -25.72 25.00 21.25
C PHE A 111 -26.76 25.36 22.32
N LEU A 112 -27.87 24.62 22.39
CA LEU A 112 -28.92 24.82 23.39
C LEU A 112 -28.49 24.38 24.79
N ALA A 113 -27.78 23.25 24.90
CA ALA A 113 -27.25 22.74 26.17
C ALA A 113 -26.26 23.74 26.80
N VAL A 114 -25.35 24.32 25.99
CA VAL A 114 -24.44 25.38 26.44
C VAL A 114 -25.22 26.61 26.90
N GLY A 115 -26.26 27.02 26.16
CA GLY A 115 -27.08 28.18 26.51
C GLY A 115 -27.79 28.00 27.86
N MET A 116 -28.36 26.81 28.10
CA MET A 116 -29.02 26.46 29.36
C MET A 116 -28.02 26.34 30.52
N LEU A 117 -26.82 25.78 30.29
CA LEU A 117 -25.74 25.73 31.28
C LEU A 117 -25.29 27.14 31.68
N ARG A 118 -25.22 28.05 30.70
CA ARG A 118 -24.87 29.45 30.94
C ARG A 118 -25.90 30.13 31.84
N ILE A 119 -27.20 29.93 31.58
CA ILE A 119 -28.27 30.42 32.47
C ILE A 119 -28.14 29.82 33.87
N ALA A 120 -27.84 28.52 33.97
CA ALA A 120 -27.70 27.84 35.26
C ALA A 120 -26.60 28.42 36.16
N THR A 121 -25.58 29.05 35.58
CA THR A 121 -24.32 29.44 36.24
C THR A 121 -24.09 30.95 36.23
N GLY A 122 -25.16 31.73 36.30
CA GLY A 122 -25.08 33.19 36.45
C GLY A 122 -25.08 33.97 35.15
N GLU A 123 -25.69 33.44 34.09
CA GLU A 123 -25.98 34.10 32.81
C GLU A 123 -24.76 34.82 32.21
N ASN A 124 -24.68 36.14 32.39
CA ASN A 124 -23.63 36.99 31.84
C ASN A 124 -22.27 36.83 32.51
N ALA A 125 -22.24 36.31 33.74
CA ALA A 125 -21.02 36.01 34.49
C ALA A 125 -20.48 34.59 34.22
N SER A 126 -21.26 33.74 33.54
CA SER A 126 -20.88 32.35 33.29
C SER A 126 -19.72 32.24 32.29
N ILE A 127 -18.63 31.60 32.71
CA ILE A 127 -17.45 31.31 31.88
C ILE A 127 -17.68 30.18 30.87
N PHE A 128 -18.73 29.38 31.08
CA PHE A 128 -19.01 28.17 30.29
C PHE A 128 -19.60 28.46 28.91
N GLY A 129 -19.93 29.73 28.61
CA GLY A 129 -20.29 30.15 27.26
C GLY A 129 -19.20 29.87 26.21
N SER A 130 -17.94 29.75 26.64
CA SER A 130 -16.81 29.35 25.78
C SER A 130 -16.96 27.96 25.15
N LEU A 131 -17.74 27.05 25.75
CA LEU A 131 -17.99 25.70 25.22
C LEU A 131 -18.72 25.70 23.88
N VAL A 132 -19.33 26.83 23.49
CA VAL A 132 -19.97 27.02 22.19
C VAL A 132 -19.02 26.81 21.00
N ILE A 133 -17.70 26.90 21.22
CA ILE A 133 -16.68 26.58 20.22
C ILE A 133 -16.81 25.15 19.67
N LEU A 134 -17.25 24.18 20.47
CA LEU A 134 -17.31 22.78 20.06
C LEU A 134 -18.34 22.51 18.96
N PRO A 135 -19.62 22.89 19.10
CA PRO A 135 -20.57 22.75 18.01
C PRO A 135 -20.23 23.64 16.81
N VAL A 136 -19.57 24.80 17.03
CA VAL A 136 -19.02 25.61 15.94
C VAL A 136 -18.00 24.82 15.12
N ILE A 137 -17.01 24.19 15.76
CA ILE A 137 -16.00 23.37 15.07
C ILE A 137 -16.69 22.24 14.30
N TRP A 138 -17.67 21.57 14.88
CA TRP A 138 -18.40 20.49 14.20
C TRP A 138 -18.99 20.95 12.86
N PHE A 139 -19.75 22.04 12.87
CA PHE A 139 -20.33 22.60 11.64
C PHE A 139 -19.24 23.10 10.69
N SER A 140 -18.19 23.73 11.20
CA SER A 140 -17.10 24.28 10.39
C SER A 140 -16.34 23.22 9.60
N LEU A 141 -16.29 21.98 10.10
CA LEU A 141 -15.67 20.85 9.40
C LEU A 141 -16.54 20.30 8.24
N ASN A 142 -17.82 20.65 8.16
CA ASN A 142 -18.71 20.20 7.09
C ASN A 142 -18.60 21.10 5.85
N PRO A 143 -18.65 20.54 4.62
CA PRO A 143 -18.51 21.34 3.40
C PRO A 143 -19.66 22.32 3.22
N GLY A 144 -19.33 23.50 2.71
CA GLY A 144 -20.30 24.52 2.34
C GLY A 144 -20.39 25.65 3.35
N ARG A 145 -20.55 26.88 2.83
CA ARG A 145 -20.64 28.11 3.63
C ARG A 145 -21.89 28.17 4.50
N TRP A 146 -22.91 27.38 4.18
CA TRP A 146 -24.11 27.23 5.01
C TRP A 146 -23.77 26.82 6.44
N ASN A 147 -22.79 25.94 6.65
CA ASN A 147 -22.44 25.49 8.00
C ASN A 147 -21.78 26.59 8.83
N VAL A 148 -21.07 27.53 8.20
CA VAL A 148 -20.53 28.73 8.86
C VAL A 148 -21.68 29.63 9.32
N LEU A 149 -22.73 29.78 8.49
CA LEU A 149 -23.93 30.53 8.86
C LEU A 149 -24.70 29.86 10.01
N VAL A 150 -24.85 28.53 9.98
CA VAL A 150 -25.47 27.77 11.08
C VAL A 150 -24.67 27.93 12.37
N ALA A 151 -23.34 27.91 12.31
CA ALA A 151 -22.48 28.18 13.46
C ALA A 151 -22.67 29.60 14.00
N PHE A 152 -22.74 30.62 13.12
CA PHE A 152 -23.02 32.00 13.52
C PHE A 152 -24.36 32.11 14.25
N VAL A 153 -25.43 31.57 13.66
CA VAL A 153 -26.78 31.60 14.24
C VAL A 153 -26.82 30.83 15.55
N GLY A 154 -26.20 29.64 15.61
CA GLY A 154 -26.11 28.82 16.81
C GLY A 154 -25.46 29.57 17.97
N VAL A 155 -24.30 30.20 17.74
CA VAL A 155 -23.62 31.02 18.75
C VAL A 155 -24.49 32.20 19.19
N TYR A 156 -25.11 32.90 18.23
CA TYR A 156 -25.96 34.05 18.53
C TYR A 156 -27.16 33.64 19.41
N VAL A 157 -27.80 32.51 19.09
CA VAL A 157 -28.89 31.94 19.90
C VAL A 157 -28.39 31.52 21.27
N THR A 158 -27.25 30.81 21.37
CA THR A 158 -26.68 30.38 22.65
C THR A 158 -26.36 31.55 23.58
N LEU A 159 -25.76 32.62 23.04
CA LEU A 159 -25.39 33.80 23.83
C LEU A 159 -26.59 34.74 24.08
N GLY A 160 -27.57 34.77 23.17
CA GLY A 160 -28.81 35.54 23.31
C GLY A 160 -29.90 34.85 24.11
N LEU A 161 -29.74 33.58 24.48
CA LEU A 161 -30.81 32.78 25.12
C LEU A 161 -31.41 33.39 26.40
N PRO A 162 -30.64 34.00 27.34
CA PRO A 162 -31.22 34.69 28.49
C PRO A 162 -32.12 35.86 28.08
N LEU A 163 -31.70 36.63 27.07
CA LEU A 163 -32.47 37.76 26.52
C LEU A 163 -33.77 37.29 25.86
N LEU A 164 -33.71 36.19 25.09
CA LEU A 164 -34.87 35.58 24.43
C LEU A 164 -35.91 35.04 25.41
N LEU A 165 -35.49 34.65 26.62
CA LEU A 165 -36.36 34.16 27.68
C LEU A 165 -36.78 35.25 28.67
N GLU A 166 -36.46 36.51 28.38
CA GLU A 166 -36.74 37.68 29.23
C GLU A 166 -36.18 37.52 30.66
N LEU A 167 -35.02 36.87 30.79
CA LEU A 167 -34.33 36.65 32.05
C LEU A 167 -33.28 37.76 32.30
N GLY A 168 -33.24 38.28 33.53
CA GLY A 168 -32.25 39.27 33.97
C GLY A 168 -32.54 40.73 33.56
N GLU A 169 -31.65 41.65 33.94
CA GLU A 169 -31.75 43.05 33.52
C GLU A 169 -31.29 43.23 32.06
N GLN A 170 -32.17 43.78 31.23
CA GLN A 170 -31.92 43.98 29.82
C GLN A 170 -30.98 45.15 29.60
N ASN A 171 -29.75 44.85 29.16
CA ASN A 171 -28.73 45.85 28.87
C ASN A 171 -28.37 45.83 27.37
N ALA A 172 -28.40 46.98 26.69
CA ALA A 172 -28.10 47.07 25.27
C ALA A 172 -26.71 46.52 24.91
N ASN A 173 -25.76 46.60 25.84
CA ASN A 173 -24.40 46.07 25.68
C ASN A 173 -24.37 44.54 25.54
N GLU A 174 -25.35 43.82 26.07
CA GLU A 174 -25.41 42.34 25.99
C GLU A 174 -25.76 41.84 24.58
N LEU A 175 -26.67 42.54 23.91
CA LEU A 175 -27.03 42.25 22.52
C LEU A 175 -25.83 42.46 21.59
N TRP A 176 -25.09 43.56 21.78
CA TRP A 176 -23.88 43.85 21.02
C TRP A 176 -22.76 42.86 21.32
N ARG A 177 -22.56 42.48 22.60
CA ARG A 177 -21.59 41.44 22.98
C ARG A 177 -21.89 40.12 22.28
N GLY A 178 -23.15 39.66 22.33
CA GLY A 178 -23.58 38.43 21.64
C GLY A 178 -23.35 38.48 20.13
N PHE A 179 -23.64 39.62 19.49
CA PHE A 179 -23.40 39.81 18.05
C PHE A 179 -21.91 39.75 17.69
N PHE A 180 -21.06 40.52 18.38
CA PHE A 180 -19.62 40.52 18.10
C PHE A 180 -18.96 39.19 18.43
N SER A 181 -19.39 38.49 19.49
CA SER A 181 -18.94 37.14 19.79
C SER A 181 -19.35 36.15 18.68
N ALA A 182 -20.62 36.17 18.25
CA ALA A 182 -21.08 35.32 17.15
C ALA A 182 -20.30 35.58 15.86
N LEU A 183 -20.01 36.85 15.54
CA LEU A 183 -19.19 37.24 14.40
C LEU A 183 -17.77 36.70 14.51
N ALA A 184 -17.13 36.80 15.69
CA ALA A 184 -15.79 36.26 15.91
C ALA A 184 -15.74 34.74 15.72
N PHE A 185 -16.72 34.00 16.26
CA PHE A 185 -16.83 32.56 16.05
C PHE A 185 -17.13 32.21 14.59
N ALA A 186 -17.90 33.03 13.87
CA ALA A 186 -18.16 32.82 12.45
C ALA A 186 -16.91 33.03 11.57
N VAL A 187 -16.07 34.01 11.91
CA VAL A 187 -14.76 34.19 11.25
C VAL A 187 -13.86 32.97 11.53
N ALA A 188 -13.78 32.51 12.79
CA ALA A 188 -13.05 31.30 13.13
C ALA A 188 -13.59 30.07 12.38
N ALA A 189 -14.92 29.93 12.32
CA ALA A 189 -15.60 28.87 11.57
C ALA A 189 -15.28 28.92 10.07
N LEU A 190 -15.25 30.12 9.48
CA LEU A 190 -14.89 30.34 8.09
C LEU A 190 -13.44 29.89 7.81
N VAL A 191 -12.50 30.28 8.68
CA VAL A 191 -11.10 29.86 8.56
C VAL A 191 -10.96 28.34 8.66
N VAL A 192 -11.60 27.72 9.66
CA VAL A 192 -11.59 26.26 9.82
C VAL A 192 -12.21 25.59 8.59
N ASN A 193 -13.32 26.11 8.06
CA ASN A 193 -13.98 25.58 6.87
C ASN A 193 -13.10 25.67 5.61
N GLU A 194 -12.34 26.76 5.47
CA GLU A 194 -11.45 26.95 4.34
C GLU A 194 -10.21 26.05 4.42
N LEU A 195 -9.56 25.95 5.59
CA LEU A 195 -8.45 25.02 5.82
C LEU A 195 -8.87 23.56 5.57
N SER A 196 -10.04 23.22 6.09
CA SER A 196 -10.74 21.97 5.84
C SER A 196 -10.90 21.72 4.33
N ARG A 197 -11.41 22.69 3.56
CA ARG A 197 -11.58 22.60 2.10
C ARG A 197 -10.26 22.37 1.37
N LEU A 198 -9.23 23.16 1.67
CA LEU A 198 -7.91 23.06 1.04
C LEU A 198 -7.27 21.68 1.29
N THR A 199 -7.41 21.16 2.50
CA THR A 199 -6.91 19.83 2.87
C THR A 199 -7.59 18.72 2.05
N ARG A 200 -8.91 18.82 1.80
CA ARG A 200 -9.62 17.86 0.92
C ARG A 200 -9.07 17.88 -0.49
N LEU A 201 -8.96 19.08 -1.07
CA LEU A 201 -8.50 19.25 -2.45
C LEU A 201 -7.08 18.72 -2.63
N SER A 202 -6.19 18.99 -1.67
CA SER A 202 -4.83 18.46 -1.70
C SER A 202 -4.79 16.94 -1.63
N LEU A 203 -5.61 16.34 -0.76
CA LEU A 203 -5.67 14.88 -0.60
C LEU A 203 -6.28 14.20 -1.85
N GLU A 204 -7.34 14.78 -2.40
CA GLU A 204 -7.97 14.31 -3.64
C GLU A 204 -6.99 14.39 -4.81
N ALA A 205 -6.23 15.49 -4.94
CA ALA A 205 -5.20 15.62 -5.95
C ALA A 205 -4.06 14.62 -5.78
N SER A 206 -3.60 14.35 -4.55
CA SER A 206 -2.59 13.32 -4.27
C SER A 206 -3.07 11.94 -4.69
N ARG A 207 -4.28 11.56 -4.26
CA ARG A 207 -4.89 10.26 -4.61
C ARG A 207 -5.12 10.11 -6.10
N ALA A 208 -5.49 11.18 -6.80
CA ALA A 208 -5.63 11.16 -8.24
C ALA A 208 -4.28 10.90 -8.95
N ARG A 209 -3.19 11.53 -8.47
CA ARG A 209 -1.84 11.28 -8.99
C ARG A 209 -1.36 9.86 -8.72
N GLU A 210 -1.58 9.35 -7.50
CA GLU A 210 -1.26 7.98 -7.12
C GLU A 210 -1.97 6.97 -8.05
N ARG A 211 -3.28 7.13 -8.29
CA ARG A 211 -4.03 6.28 -9.22
C ARG A 211 -3.49 6.32 -10.64
N VAL A 212 -3.15 7.49 -11.15
CA VAL A 212 -2.55 7.62 -12.50
C VAL A 212 -1.22 6.87 -12.56
N SER A 213 -0.38 7.00 -11.53
CA SER A 213 0.89 6.27 -11.45
C SER A 213 0.69 4.76 -11.34
N GLU A 214 -0.29 4.30 -10.56
CA GLU A 214 -0.66 2.88 -10.45
C GLU A 214 -1.16 2.33 -11.80
N ASP A 215 -1.99 3.08 -12.52
CA ASP A 215 -2.47 2.71 -13.85
C ASP A 215 -1.33 2.59 -14.88
N GLU A 216 -0.35 3.50 -14.83
CA GLU A 216 0.85 3.42 -15.69
C GLU A 216 1.70 2.18 -15.37
N LEU A 217 1.90 1.88 -14.08
CA LEU A 217 2.61 0.68 -13.64
C LEU A 217 1.87 -0.61 -14.06
N ASN A 218 0.54 -0.64 -13.94
CA ASN A 218 -0.27 -1.77 -14.39
C ASN A 218 -0.17 -1.98 -15.90
N ARG A 219 -0.15 -0.90 -16.69
CA ARG A 219 0.08 -1.00 -18.14
C ARG A 219 1.47 -1.55 -18.47
N ALA A 220 2.51 -1.10 -17.78
CA ALA A 220 3.86 -1.64 -17.94
C ALA A 220 3.92 -3.13 -17.60
N SER A 221 3.24 -3.55 -16.52
CA SER A 221 3.08 -4.96 -16.13
C SER A 221 2.48 -5.80 -17.26
N VAL A 222 1.37 -5.34 -17.83
CA VAL A 222 0.69 -6.02 -18.95
C VAL A 222 1.62 -6.18 -20.16
N VAL A 223 2.42 -5.16 -20.49
CA VAL A 223 3.40 -5.23 -21.57
C VAL A 223 4.48 -6.25 -21.27
N GLN A 224 5.08 -6.23 -20.07
CA GLN A 224 6.11 -7.20 -19.66
C GLN A 224 5.57 -8.64 -19.70
N GLN A 225 4.40 -8.89 -19.13
CA GLN A 225 3.75 -10.20 -19.17
C GLN A 225 3.40 -10.65 -20.59
N ALA A 226 3.11 -9.71 -21.50
CA ALA A 226 2.87 -10.04 -22.90
C ALA A 226 4.13 -10.48 -23.66
N LEU A 227 5.32 -10.13 -23.15
CA LEU A 227 6.58 -10.61 -23.70
C LEU A 227 6.82 -12.08 -23.35
N LEU A 228 6.38 -12.54 -22.17
CA LEU A 228 6.59 -13.91 -21.72
C LEU A 228 5.84 -14.92 -22.60
N PRO A 229 6.43 -16.09 -22.90
CA PRO A 229 5.75 -17.13 -23.67
C PRO A 229 4.49 -17.65 -22.96
N LYS A 230 3.39 -17.75 -23.70
CA LYS A 230 2.04 -18.09 -23.17
C LYS A 230 1.55 -19.49 -23.53
N THR A 231 2.26 -20.17 -24.42
CA THR A 231 1.87 -21.49 -24.95
C THR A 231 2.97 -22.49 -24.62
N SER A 232 2.57 -23.72 -24.29
CA SER A 232 3.50 -24.85 -24.18
C SER A 232 4.39 -24.93 -25.43
N ALA A 233 5.65 -25.33 -25.24
CA ALA A 233 6.61 -25.41 -26.33
C ALA A 233 6.10 -26.35 -27.43
N PRO A 234 6.18 -25.97 -28.73
CA PRO A 234 5.78 -26.82 -29.84
C PRO A 234 6.89 -27.83 -30.18
N LEU A 235 7.38 -28.58 -29.18
CA LEU A 235 8.42 -29.60 -29.39
C LEU A 235 7.91 -30.99 -28.94
N PRO A 236 7.58 -31.89 -29.89
CA PRO A 236 7.14 -33.24 -29.57
C PRO A 236 8.15 -33.98 -28.68
N GLY A 237 7.65 -34.70 -27.66
CA GLY A 237 8.48 -35.43 -26.70
C GLY A 237 9.08 -34.57 -25.58
N TYR A 238 8.73 -33.29 -25.50
CA TYR A 238 9.18 -32.38 -24.46
C TYR A 238 8.01 -31.55 -23.90
N GLN A 239 8.03 -31.34 -22.59
CA GLN A 239 7.13 -30.43 -21.89
C GLN A 239 7.93 -29.24 -21.39
N VAL A 240 7.39 -28.03 -21.60
CA VAL A 240 7.97 -26.80 -21.09
C VAL A 240 6.89 -25.98 -20.43
N ALA A 241 7.18 -25.57 -19.20
CA ALA A 241 6.31 -24.70 -18.42
C ALA A 241 7.17 -23.67 -17.68
N GLY A 242 6.64 -22.46 -17.51
CA GLY A 242 7.28 -21.45 -16.70
C GLY A 242 6.27 -20.43 -16.19
N ALA A 243 6.62 -19.78 -15.10
CA ALA A 243 5.83 -18.73 -14.48
C ALA A 243 6.77 -17.67 -13.89
N CYS A 244 6.30 -16.43 -13.87
CA CYS A 244 6.99 -15.28 -13.26
C CYS A 244 5.94 -14.51 -12.47
N LEU A 245 6.11 -14.50 -11.15
CA LEU A 245 5.26 -13.79 -10.19
C LEU A 245 6.05 -12.60 -9.64
N PRO A 246 5.82 -11.39 -10.16
CA PRO A 246 6.59 -10.23 -9.73
C PRO A 246 6.13 -9.77 -8.33
N SER A 247 7.09 -9.38 -7.50
CA SER A 247 6.88 -8.78 -6.15
C SER A 247 6.30 -7.36 -6.21
N LYS A 248 6.49 -6.68 -7.34
CA LYS A 248 5.94 -5.36 -7.66
C LYS A 248 5.14 -5.42 -8.96
N ALA A 249 4.60 -4.30 -9.41
CA ALA A 249 3.89 -4.24 -10.69
C ALA A 249 4.77 -4.71 -11.88
N VAL A 250 6.08 -4.42 -11.85
CA VAL A 250 7.05 -4.80 -12.88
C VAL A 250 8.25 -5.46 -12.19
N GLY A 251 8.64 -6.63 -12.66
CA GLY A 251 9.75 -7.43 -12.11
C GLY A 251 11.07 -7.29 -12.86
N GLY A 252 12.18 -7.67 -12.23
CA GLY A 252 13.50 -7.81 -12.85
C GLY A 252 13.71 -9.16 -13.53
N ASP A 253 12.90 -10.16 -13.16
CA ASP A 253 12.97 -11.49 -13.75
C ASP A 253 12.37 -11.55 -15.16
N PHE A 254 12.90 -12.45 -15.96
CA PHE A 254 12.30 -12.89 -17.21
C PHE A 254 12.59 -14.36 -17.49
N PHE A 255 11.72 -14.97 -18.29
CA PHE A 255 12.02 -16.23 -18.94
C PHE A 255 11.58 -16.18 -20.41
N ASP A 256 12.13 -17.09 -21.20
CA ASP A 256 11.72 -17.27 -22.58
C ASP A 256 11.93 -18.72 -23.01
N TRP A 257 11.12 -19.18 -23.96
CA TRP A 257 11.41 -20.36 -24.74
C TRP A 257 10.94 -20.16 -26.18
N TYR A 258 11.69 -20.72 -27.12
CA TYR A 258 11.38 -20.60 -28.54
C TYR A 258 12.03 -21.71 -29.38
N PRO A 259 11.40 -22.13 -30.48
CA PRO A 259 11.94 -23.17 -31.35
C PRO A 259 13.22 -22.68 -32.03
N VAL A 260 14.24 -23.54 -32.10
CA VAL A 260 15.49 -23.33 -32.84
C VAL A 260 15.67 -24.46 -33.87
N ARG A 261 16.67 -24.35 -34.76
CA ARG A 261 16.88 -25.31 -35.85
C ARG A 261 17.00 -26.77 -35.38
N GLU A 262 17.66 -27.00 -34.24
CA GLU A 262 17.94 -28.33 -33.70
C GLU A 262 16.90 -28.83 -32.67
N GLY A 263 15.96 -27.98 -32.27
CA GLY A 263 15.06 -28.24 -31.15
C GLY A 263 14.47 -26.99 -30.53
N LEU A 264 14.75 -26.77 -29.25
CA LEU A 264 14.18 -25.67 -28.47
C LEU A 264 15.27 -24.94 -27.67
N ALA A 265 15.20 -23.62 -27.61
CA ALA A 265 15.96 -22.83 -26.66
C ALA A 265 15.07 -22.40 -25.50
N PHE A 266 15.65 -22.34 -24.30
CA PHE A 266 14.98 -21.81 -23.12
C PHE A 266 15.96 -21.00 -22.27
N THR A 267 15.45 -19.98 -21.61
CA THR A 267 16.24 -19.00 -20.86
C THR A 267 15.49 -18.57 -19.62
N LEU A 268 16.20 -18.43 -18.51
CA LEU A 268 15.76 -17.67 -17.35
C LEU A 268 16.83 -16.64 -17.01
N GLY A 269 16.43 -15.41 -16.73
CA GLY A 269 17.35 -14.40 -16.23
C GLY A 269 16.71 -13.52 -15.17
N ASP A 270 17.56 -12.97 -14.34
CA ASP A 270 17.21 -12.10 -13.21
C ASP A 270 18.13 -10.89 -13.23
N VAL A 271 17.51 -9.70 -13.32
CA VAL A 271 18.19 -8.41 -13.38
C VAL A 271 18.25 -7.79 -12.00
N MET A 272 19.44 -7.34 -11.60
CA MET A 272 19.64 -6.59 -10.37
C MET A 272 18.71 -5.37 -10.30
N GLY A 273 17.82 -5.40 -9.30
CA GLY A 273 16.90 -4.33 -8.98
C GLY A 273 15.44 -4.78 -9.07
N LYS A 274 14.51 -3.85 -8.86
CA LYS A 274 13.06 -4.13 -8.89
C LYS A 274 12.30 -2.96 -9.51
N GLY A 275 11.12 -3.21 -10.06
CA GLY A 275 10.28 -2.18 -10.66
C GLY A 275 10.62 -1.89 -12.12
N VAL A 276 10.16 -0.74 -12.61
CA VAL A 276 10.15 -0.41 -14.06
C VAL A 276 11.54 -0.45 -14.69
N GLY A 277 12.57 0.09 -14.03
CA GLY A 277 13.93 0.12 -14.57
C GLY A 277 14.49 -1.29 -14.80
N ALA A 278 14.36 -2.18 -13.81
CA ALA A 278 14.78 -3.57 -13.91
C ALA A 278 13.98 -4.31 -15.01
N GLY A 279 12.67 -4.08 -15.11
CA GLY A 279 11.84 -4.69 -16.15
C GLY A 279 12.20 -4.26 -17.58
N ILE A 280 12.64 -3.02 -17.78
CA ILE A 280 13.15 -2.56 -19.09
C ILE A 280 14.42 -3.32 -19.46
N ILE A 281 15.37 -3.43 -18.51
CA ILE A 281 16.62 -4.16 -18.72
C ILE A 281 16.33 -5.65 -18.98
N ALA A 282 15.39 -6.25 -18.25
CA ALA A 282 14.96 -7.63 -18.43
C ALA A 282 14.37 -7.87 -19.83
N ALA A 283 13.51 -6.96 -20.30
CA ALA A 283 12.95 -7.02 -21.65
C ALA A 283 14.04 -6.91 -22.73
N THR A 284 15.03 -6.03 -22.53
CA THR A 284 16.18 -5.89 -23.43
C THR A 284 17.05 -7.14 -23.43
N ALA A 285 17.45 -7.65 -22.26
CA ALA A 285 18.25 -8.86 -22.12
C ALA A 285 17.58 -10.05 -22.82
N ARG A 286 16.27 -10.24 -22.59
CA ARG A 286 15.46 -11.26 -23.26
C ARG A 286 15.50 -11.11 -24.79
N ALA A 287 15.33 -9.89 -25.32
CA ALA A 287 15.35 -9.63 -26.74
C ALA A 287 16.73 -9.93 -27.37
N VAL A 288 17.81 -9.56 -26.67
CA VAL A 288 19.19 -9.80 -27.11
C VAL A 288 19.53 -11.28 -27.12
N VAL A 289 19.19 -12.03 -26.07
CA VAL A 289 19.33 -13.49 -26.04
C VAL A 289 18.59 -14.12 -27.22
N ARG A 290 17.35 -13.69 -27.47
CA ARG A 290 16.54 -14.20 -28.60
C ARG A 290 17.13 -13.84 -29.96
N SER A 291 17.93 -12.78 -30.09
CA SER A 291 18.64 -12.44 -31.33
C SER A 291 19.67 -13.51 -31.74
N ALA A 292 20.18 -14.29 -30.78
CA ALA A 292 21.13 -15.37 -30.99
C ALA A 292 20.49 -16.70 -31.44
N LYS A 293 19.17 -16.71 -31.69
CA LYS A 293 18.38 -17.91 -32.08
C LYS A 293 19.05 -18.84 -33.10
N ASN A 294 19.73 -18.27 -34.09
CA ASN A 294 20.34 -19.00 -35.20
C ASN A 294 21.79 -19.45 -34.94
N VAL A 295 22.37 -19.12 -33.78
CA VAL A 295 23.70 -19.56 -33.38
C VAL A 295 23.57 -20.83 -32.55
N PRO A 296 24.29 -21.93 -32.90
CA PRO A 296 24.18 -23.18 -32.16
C PRO A 296 24.73 -23.12 -30.73
N ASP A 297 25.78 -22.32 -30.53
CA ASP A 297 26.47 -22.16 -29.26
C ASP A 297 25.65 -21.29 -28.27
N PRO A 298 25.28 -21.81 -27.08
CA PRO A 298 24.57 -21.01 -26.08
C PRO A 298 25.38 -19.83 -25.53
N VAL A 299 26.72 -19.91 -25.52
CA VAL A 299 27.59 -18.84 -25.01
C VAL A 299 27.43 -17.56 -25.83
N ALA A 300 27.23 -17.69 -27.14
CA ALA A 300 27.04 -16.54 -28.03
C ALA A 300 25.82 -15.68 -27.66
N ALA A 301 24.79 -16.26 -27.03
CA ALA A 301 23.65 -15.48 -26.53
C ALA A 301 24.02 -14.63 -25.31
N ILE A 302 24.86 -15.18 -24.42
CA ILE A 302 25.37 -14.51 -23.23
C ILE A 302 26.35 -13.39 -23.64
N GLU A 303 27.29 -13.67 -24.54
CA GLU A 303 28.25 -12.67 -25.03
C GLU A 303 27.56 -11.46 -25.65
N ARG A 304 26.56 -11.69 -26.53
CA ARG A 304 25.77 -10.58 -27.10
C ARG A 304 25.04 -9.77 -26.03
N THR A 305 24.54 -10.44 -24.99
CA THR A 305 23.89 -9.77 -23.87
C THR A 305 24.90 -8.93 -23.09
N ALA A 306 26.12 -9.43 -22.86
CA ALA A 306 27.20 -8.70 -22.23
C ALA A 306 27.69 -7.49 -23.04
N ASP A 307 27.81 -7.64 -24.36
CA ASP A 307 28.13 -6.55 -25.27
C ASP A 307 27.06 -5.46 -25.20
N CYS A 308 25.78 -5.83 -25.22
CA CYS A 308 24.66 -4.90 -25.07
C CYS A 308 24.69 -4.18 -23.72
N PHE A 309 24.97 -4.89 -22.62
CA PHE A 309 25.07 -4.29 -21.29
C PHE A 309 26.21 -3.27 -21.23
N THR A 310 27.35 -3.62 -21.81
CA THR A 310 28.54 -2.75 -21.83
C THR A 310 28.33 -1.52 -22.70
N ALA A 311 27.76 -1.70 -23.90
CA ALA A 311 27.58 -0.62 -24.86
C ALA A 311 26.41 0.32 -24.54
N GLU A 312 25.29 -0.23 -24.08
CA GLU A 312 24.02 0.52 -23.99
C GLU A 312 23.50 0.69 -22.56
N LEU A 313 23.92 -0.16 -21.61
CA LEU A 313 23.39 -0.15 -20.23
C LEU A 313 24.46 0.16 -19.17
N SER A 314 25.65 0.61 -19.56
CA SER A 314 26.75 0.88 -18.63
C SER A 314 26.41 1.94 -17.58
N GLU A 315 25.64 2.98 -17.95
CA GLU A 315 25.17 4.01 -17.02
C GLU A 315 24.15 3.49 -16.00
N ALA A 316 23.44 2.40 -16.30
CA ALA A 316 22.49 1.80 -15.38
C ALA A 316 23.19 1.08 -14.21
N ALA A 317 24.50 0.80 -14.32
CA ALA A 317 25.30 0.07 -13.33
C ALA A 317 24.60 -1.21 -12.84
N SER A 318 23.87 -1.88 -13.73
CA SER A 318 23.08 -3.07 -13.46
C SER A 318 23.79 -4.31 -14.01
N PHE A 319 23.52 -5.44 -13.39
CA PHE A 319 23.95 -6.74 -13.85
C PHE A 319 22.76 -7.68 -13.93
N ALA A 320 22.89 -8.76 -14.71
CA ALA A 320 21.87 -9.78 -14.83
C ALA A 320 22.50 -11.17 -14.73
N THR A 321 21.88 -12.05 -13.94
CA THR A 321 22.15 -13.48 -14.03
C THR A 321 21.35 -14.06 -15.18
N VAL A 322 21.93 -14.97 -15.97
CA VAL A 322 21.24 -15.57 -17.11
C VAL A 322 21.65 -17.03 -17.25
N PHE A 323 20.66 -17.93 -17.18
CA PHE A 323 20.82 -19.31 -17.62
C PHE A 323 20.20 -19.46 -19.01
N HIS A 324 21.00 -19.84 -20.00
CA HIS A 324 20.53 -20.07 -21.37
C HIS A 324 20.89 -21.47 -21.85
N ALA A 325 19.91 -22.19 -22.39
CA ALA A 325 20.08 -23.56 -22.84
C ALA A 325 19.40 -23.83 -24.18
N ARG A 326 19.97 -24.77 -24.94
CA ARG A 326 19.48 -25.23 -26.24
C ARG A 326 19.41 -26.76 -26.23
N VAL A 327 18.23 -27.29 -26.50
CA VAL A 327 17.95 -28.71 -26.64
C VAL A 327 18.24 -29.13 -28.08
N ARG A 328 19.09 -30.14 -28.25
CA ARG A 328 19.29 -30.86 -29.51
C ARG A 328 18.47 -32.14 -29.47
N VAL A 329 17.49 -32.23 -30.36
CA VAL A 329 16.52 -33.35 -30.36
C VAL A 329 17.13 -34.62 -30.94
N GLU A 330 18.12 -34.50 -31.81
CA GLU A 330 18.77 -35.62 -32.50
C GLU A 330 19.41 -36.63 -31.53
N ASP A 331 20.06 -36.13 -30.47
CA ASP A 331 20.77 -36.93 -29.47
C ASP A 331 20.22 -36.73 -28.04
N HIS A 332 19.15 -35.94 -27.91
CA HIS A 332 18.54 -35.56 -26.62
C HIS A 332 19.54 -34.90 -25.64
N THR A 333 20.46 -34.10 -26.16
CA THR A 333 21.41 -33.32 -25.37
C THR A 333 20.91 -31.90 -25.12
N VAL A 334 21.33 -31.33 -24.00
CA VAL A 334 21.10 -29.92 -23.65
C VAL A 334 22.46 -29.25 -23.54
N LEU A 335 22.73 -28.32 -24.45
CA LEU A 335 23.85 -27.41 -24.36
C LEU A 335 23.41 -26.17 -23.57
N TYR A 336 24.16 -25.78 -22.55
CA TYR A 336 23.83 -24.60 -21.76
C TYR A 336 25.05 -23.75 -21.44
N ALA A 337 24.79 -22.47 -21.17
CA ALA A 337 25.72 -21.52 -20.59
C ALA A 337 25.03 -20.85 -19.40
N ASP A 338 25.76 -20.70 -18.31
CA ASP A 338 25.25 -20.09 -17.08
C ASP A 338 26.10 -18.88 -16.72
N ALA A 339 25.52 -17.69 -16.86
CA ALA A 339 26.12 -16.43 -16.49
C ALA A 339 25.77 -16.06 -15.05
N GLY A 340 26.35 -16.79 -14.10
CA GLY A 340 26.22 -16.52 -12.66
C GLY A 340 24.82 -16.72 -12.08
N HIS A 341 23.94 -17.46 -12.76
CA HIS A 341 22.60 -17.79 -12.28
C HIS A 341 22.65 -18.88 -11.20
N GLY A 342 23.31 -20.03 -11.44
CA GLY A 342 23.63 -21.02 -10.41
C GLY A 342 22.45 -21.70 -9.69
N LEU A 343 21.22 -21.45 -10.15
CA LEU A 343 19.94 -21.90 -9.58
C LEU A 343 19.22 -22.90 -10.49
N SER A 344 20.00 -23.74 -11.16
CA SER A 344 19.52 -24.76 -12.08
C SER A 344 19.87 -26.17 -11.59
N ALA A 345 18.95 -27.13 -11.78
CA ALA A 345 19.15 -28.53 -11.42
C ALA A 345 18.62 -29.47 -12.51
N LEU A 346 19.34 -30.56 -12.74
CA LEU A 346 18.92 -31.70 -13.54
C LEU A 346 18.41 -32.79 -12.59
N VAL A 347 17.14 -33.14 -12.73
CA VAL A 347 16.46 -34.18 -11.95
C VAL A 347 16.20 -35.37 -12.86
N ARG A 348 16.75 -36.52 -12.48
CA ARG A 348 16.64 -37.78 -13.22
C ARG A 348 15.31 -38.47 -12.92
N ALA A 349 14.86 -39.31 -13.85
CA ALA A 349 13.65 -40.11 -13.69
C ALA A 349 13.69 -41.07 -12.47
N ASP A 350 14.88 -41.47 -12.01
CA ASP A 350 15.07 -42.29 -10.80
C ASP A 350 15.00 -41.49 -9.49
N GLY A 351 14.86 -40.17 -9.58
CA GLY A 351 14.78 -39.25 -8.45
C GLY A 351 16.13 -38.77 -7.91
N THR A 352 17.24 -39.15 -8.54
CA THR A 352 18.53 -38.49 -8.30
C THR A 352 18.53 -37.10 -8.95
N HIS A 353 19.30 -36.17 -8.38
CA HIS A 353 19.44 -34.84 -8.95
C HIS A 353 20.87 -34.32 -8.82
N GLU A 354 21.26 -33.49 -9.78
CA GLU A 354 22.54 -32.80 -9.80
C GLU A 354 22.32 -31.31 -10.07
N ARG A 355 23.10 -30.47 -9.40
CA ARG A 355 23.08 -29.02 -9.65
C ARG A 355 23.88 -28.73 -10.90
N LEU A 356 23.34 -27.90 -11.78
CA LEU A 356 24.06 -27.37 -12.94
C LEU A 356 24.85 -26.15 -12.45
N GLU A 357 25.98 -26.41 -11.79
CA GLU A 357 26.82 -25.36 -11.21
C GLU A 357 27.68 -24.67 -12.27
N SER A 358 27.86 -23.36 -12.10
CA SER A 358 28.81 -22.54 -12.87
C SER A 358 29.56 -21.62 -11.91
N THR A 359 30.82 -21.35 -12.24
CA THR A 359 31.67 -20.35 -11.57
C THR A 359 31.71 -19.02 -12.33
N ASP A 360 31.00 -18.94 -13.45
CA ASP A 360 31.03 -17.77 -14.32
C ASP A 360 30.29 -16.59 -13.66
N LEU A 361 30.72 -15.37 -13.99
CA LEU A 361 30.14 -14.17 -13.42
C LEU A 361 28.84 -13.76 -14.13
N PRO A 362 27.95 -13.02 -13.44
CA PRO A 362 26.80 -12.41 -14.07
C PRO A 362 27.17 -11.44 -15.20
N VAL A 363 26.27 -11.28 -16.16
CA VAL A 363 26.41 -10.30 -17.23
C VAL A 363 26.44 -8.89 -16.64
N GLY A 364 27.38 -8.06 -17.08
CA GLY A 364 27.56 -6.69 -16.60
C GLY A 364 28.49 -6.55 -15.39
N VAL A 365 28.99 -7.67 -14.83
CA VAL A 365 30.02 -7.67 -13.79
C VAL A 365 31.42 -7.72 -14.42
N PRO A 366 32.33 -6.77 -14.13
CA PRO A 366 33.69 -6.79 -14.67
C PRO A 366 34.55 -7.87 -14.01
N GLY A 367 35.51 -8.42 -14.75
CA GLY A 367 36.58 -9.28 -14.22
C GLY A 367 36.37 -10.79 -14.35
N GLY A 368 35.46 -11.25 -15.23
CA GLY A 368 35.30 -12.66 -15.56
C GLY A 368 36.20 -13.11 -16.72
N ASP A 369 36.51 -14.40 -16.78
CA ASP A 369 37.32 -15.04 -17.84
C ASP A 369 36.47 -15.48 -19.07
N GLY A 370 35.24 -14.95 -19.19
CA GLY A 370 34.24 -15.38 -20.18
C GLY A 370 33.23 -16.38 -19.61
N TRP A 371 32.47 -17.02 -20.48
CA TRP A 371 31.47 -18.05 -20.13
C TRP A 371 31.76 -19.35 -20.86
N ALA A 372 31.49 -20.48 -20.22
CA ALA A 372 31.70 -21.80 -20.80
C ALA A 372 30.40 -22.44 -21.28
N ALA A 373 30.49 -23.20 -22.38
CA ALA A 373 29.43 -24.10 -22.80
C ALA A 373 29.56 -25.44 -22.07
N HIS A 374 28.44 -25.92 -21.53
CA HIS A 374 28.31 -27.20 -20.87
C HIS A 374 27.30 -28.07 -21.59
N GLU A 375 27.41 -29.39 -21.43
CA GLU A 375 26.56 -30.36 -22.10
C GLU A 375 26.07 -31.42 -21.11
N VAL A 376 24.76 -31.70 -21.15
CA VAL A 376 24.14 -32.78 -20.38
C VAL A 376 23.17 -33.57 -21.26
N ALA A 377 23.12 -34.89 -21.07
CA ALA A 377 22.14 -35.76 -21.72
C ALA A 377 20.84 -35.81 -20.92
N LEU A 378 19.70 -35.71 -21.60
CA LEU A 378 18.37 -35.76 -21.00
C LEU A 378 17.66 -37.07 -21.35
N GLY A 379 17.56 -37.99 -20.38
CA GLY A 379 16.87 -39.28 -20.53
C GLY A 379 15.33 -39.14 -20.53
N PRO A 380 14.59 -40.16 -20.99
CA PRO A 380 13.12 -40.14 -20.89
C PRO A 380 12.67 -39.97 -19.44
N GLY A 381 11.79 -39.01 -19.18
CA GLY A 381 11.34 -38.66 -17.82
C GLY A 381 12.24 -37.69 -17.05
N ASP A 382 13.47 -37.44 -17.49
CA ASP A 382 14.36 -36.45 -16.88
C ASP A 382 13.82 -35.03 -17.09
N LEU A 383 14.14 -34.12 -16.17
CA LEU A 383 13.81 -32.70 -16.28
C LEU A 383 14.95 -31.80 -15.82
N ILE A 384 15.01 -30.60 -16.41
CA ILE A 384 15.80 -29.48 -15.93
C ILE A 384 14.83 -28.44 -15.37
N VAL A 385 15.13 -27.98 -14.16
CA VAL A 385 14.41 -26.88 -13.51
C VAL A 385 15.40 -25.76 -13.22
N THR A 386 15.03 -24.53 -13.57
CA THR A 386 15.78 -23.30 -13.30
C THR A 386 14.83 -22.28 -12.68
N PHE A 387 15.31 -21.50 -11.71
CA PHE A 387 14.47 -20.56 -10.97
C PHE A 387 15.27 -19.35 -10.46
N SER A 388 14.60 -18.22 -10.25
CA SER A 388 15.21 -17.02 -9.65
C SER A 388 15.40 -17.14 -8.14
N ASP A 389 16.16 -16.22 -7.57
CA ASP A 389 16.50 -16.22 -6.14
C ASP A 389 15.27 -16.07 -5.22
N GLY A 390 14.18 -15.49 -5.72
CA GLY A 390 12.91 -15.42 -4.99
C GLY A 390 12.33 -16.79 -4.63
N VAL A 391 12.69 -17.87 -5.34
CA VAL A 391 12.33 -19.25 -4.93
C VAL A 391 13.11 -19.68 -3.68
N LEU A 392 14.34 -19.20 -3.47
CA LEU A 392 15.11 -19.49 -2.25
C LEU A 392 14.39 -18.96 -1.02
N ASP A 393 13.78 -17.78 -1.13
CA ASP A 393 13.03 -17.10 -0.08
C ASP A 393 11.71 -17.81 0.29
N LEU A 394 11.19 -18.68 -0.58
CA LEU A 394 10.05 -19.54 -0.24
C LEU A 394 10.41 -20.64 0.77
N TYR A 395 11.71 -20.85 1.02
CA TYR A 395 12.26 -21.84 1.93
C TYR A 395 13.05 -21.17 3.06
N ASP A 396 14.38 -21.31 3.07
CA ASP A 396 15.27 -20.79 4.11
C ASP A 396 16.26 -19.74 3.60
N GLY A 397 16.09 -19.27 2.36
CA GLY A 397 17.00 -18.31 1.71
C GLY A 397 18.37 -18.90 1.36
N THR A 398 18.53 -20.23 1.42
CA THR A 398 19.81 -20.89 1.11
C THR A 398 19.71 -21.75 -0.14
N LEU A 399 20.87 -22.12 -0.69
CA LEU A 399 20.96 -23.04 -1.84
C LEU A 399 20.37 -24.44 -1.58
N ARG A 400 20.04 -24.78 -0.32
CA ARG A 400 19.27 -26.01 -0.02
C ARG A 400 17.90 -26.02 -0.67
N ALA A 401 17.34 -24.85 -0.99
CA ALA A 401 16.10 -24.74 -1.76
C ALA A 401 16.19 -25.48 -3.10
N VAL A 402 17.37 -25.55 -3.74
CA VAL A 402 17.58 -26.34 -4.97
C VAL A 402 17.26 -27.82 -4.73
N ASP A 403 17.73 -28.39 -3.63
CA ASP A 403 17.44 -29.77 -3.26
C ASP A 403 15.94 -29.98 -2.96
N ARG A 404 15.28 -28.97 -2.37
CA ARG A 404 13.85 -29.02 -2.04
C ARG A 404 12.97 -28.93 -3.30
N VAL A 405 13.36 -28.10 -4.26
CA VAL A 405 12.71 -28.01 -5.57
C VAL A 405 12.90 -29.30 -6.34
N ALA A 406 14.10 -29.90 -6.32
CA ALA A 406 14.35 -31.21 -6.92
C ALA A 406 13.50 -32.32 -6.28
N GLU A 407 13.38 -32.33 -4.95
CA GLU A 407 12.50 -33.24 -4.23
C GLU A 407 11.02 -33.07 -4.62
N LEU A 408 10.56 -31.82 -4.78
CA LEU A 408 9.22 -31.51 -5.24
C LEU A 408 8.99 -32.03 -6.68
N ALA A 409 9.99 -31.84 -7.55
CA ALA A 409 9.97 -32.26 -8.95
C ALA A 409 9.77 -33.77 -9.11
N ARG A 410 10.33 -34.61 -8.21
CA ARG A 410 10.16 -36.07 -8.23
C ARG A 410 8.70 -36.53 -8.19
N THR A 411 7.86 -35.77 -7.50
CA THR A 411 6.45 -36.10 -7.30
C THR A 411 5.53 -35.35 -8.25
N ALA A 412 6.09 -34.51 -9.13
CA ALA A 412 5.31 -33.72 -10.07
C ALA A 412 4.89 -34.56 -11.29
N ALA A 413 3.61 -34.48 -11.63
CA ALA A 413 3.04 -35.23 -12.75
C ALA A 413 3.50 -34.70 -14.12
N SER A 414 3.79 -33.41 -14.21
CA SER A 414 4.20 -32.72 -15.44
C SER A 414 5.08 -31.50 -15.13
N ALA A 415 5.63 -30.86 -16.16
CA ALA A 415 6.33 -29.58 -16.00
C ALA A 415 5.38 -28.49 -15.45
N GLU A 416 4.12 -28.45 -15.92
CA GLU A 416 3.10 -27.51 -15.45
C GLU A 416 2.71 -27.75 -13.99
N ASP A 417 2.63 -29.01 -13.54
CA ASP A 417 2.35 -29.34 -12.14
C ASP A 417 3.46 -28.84 -11.21
N LEU A 418 4.74 -29.01 -11.59
CA LEU A 418 5.84 -28.48 -10.80
C LEU A 418 5.79 -26.95 -10.68
N VAL A 419 5.59 -26.26 -11.81
CA VAL A 419 5.43 -24.80 -11.82
C VAL A 419 4.26 -24.37 -10.94
N GLY A 420 3.10 -25.01 -11.10
CA GLY A 420 1.89 -24.74 -10.30
C GLY A 420 2.12 -24.87 -8.80
N ARG A 421 2.83 -25.93 -8.37
CA ARG A 421 3.14 -26.16 -6.96
C ARG A 421 4.07 -25.09 -6.39
N ILE A 422 5.07 -24.63 -7.15
CA ILE A 422 5.97 -23.55 -6.71
C ILE A 422 5.22 -22.21 -6.66
N THR A 423 4.41 -21.90 -7.67
CA THR A 423 3.61 -20.66 -7.67
C THR A 423 2.60 -20.63 -6.53
N ALA A 424 1.99 -21.76 -6.18
CA ALA A 424 1.06 -21.83 -5.05
C ALA A 424 1.77 -21.60 -3.70
N LEU A 425 3.03 -22.05 -3.56
CA LEU A 425 3.85 -21.74 -2.38
C LEU A 425 4.16 -20.25 -2.29
N ALA A 426 4.40 -19.59 -3.43
CA ALA A 426 4.64 -18.16 -3.50
C ALA A 426 3.38 -17.33 -3.18
N GLU A 427 2.21 -17.70 -3.70
CA GLU A 427 0.96 -16.98 -3.40
C GLU A 427 0.53 -17.12 -1.93
N GLY A 428 0.89 -18.23 -1.28
CA GLY A 428 0.64 -18.45 0.14
C GLY A 428 1.54 -17.64 1.08
N GLN A 429 2.57 -16.97 0.56
CA GLN A 429 3.57 -16.23 1.35
C GLN A 429 3.72 -14.80 0.80
N ALA A 430 3.88 -13.82 1.67
CA ALA A 430 4.26 -12.48 1.21
C ALA A 430 5.75 -12.47 0.85
N ASN A 431 6.08 -12.78 -0.40
CA ASN A 431 7.47 -12.83 -0.86
C ASN A 431 8.00 -11.41 -1.17
N PRO A 432 9.13 -10.97 -0.59
CA PRO A 432 9.75 -9.71 -0.94
C PRO A 432 10.39 -9.67 -2.34
N ASP A 433 10.61 -10.82 -3.00
CA ASP A 433 11.24 -10.91 -4.32
C ASP A 433 10.37 -11.52 -5.42
N ASP A 434 10.81 -11.28 -6.66
CA ASP A 434 10.19 -11.86 -7.85
C ASP A 434 10.42 -13.38 -7.87
N VAL A 435 9.36 -14.14 -8.11
CA VAL A 435 9.44 -15.61 -8.15
C VAL A 435 9.27 -16.09 -9.57
N THR A 436 10.36 -16.57 -10.15
CA THR A 436 10.35 -17.10 -11.51
C THR A 436 10.86 -18.53 -11.53
N VAL A 437 10.15 -19.37 -12.27
CA VAL A 437 10.50 -20.78 -12.46
C VAL A 437 10.28 -21.17 -13.90
N LEU A 438 11.19 -21.99 -14.43
CA LEU A 438 11.14 -22.56 -15.77
C LEU A 438 11.58 -24.02 -15.72
N VAL A 439 10.76 -24.89 -16.32
CA VAL A 439 10.92 -26.34 -16.29
C VAL A 439 10.90 -26.86 -17.72
N LEU A 440 11.91 -27.65 -18.08
CA LEU A 440 11.96 -28.48 -19.28
C LEU A 440 11.94 -29.95 -18.86
N ARG A 441 11.01 -30.75 -19.36
CA ARG A 441 10.94 -32.19 -19.09
C ARG A 441 10.91 -32.97 -20.40
N ARG A 442 11.67 -34.06 -20.49
CA ARG A 442 11.53 -35.03 -21.59
C ARG A 442 10.43 -36.03 -21.25
N GLU A 443 9.53 -36.27 -22.19
CA GLU A 443 8.47 -37.27 -22.02
C GLU A 443 9.05 -38.69 -21.97
N ALA A 444 8.35 -39.58 -21.25
CA ALA A 444 8.79 -40.94 -20.98
C ALA A 444 8.64 -41.87 -22.19
#